data_AF-A0A382D0T8-F1
#
_entry.id   AF-A0A382D0T8-F1
#
_cell.length_a   1.000
_cell.length_b   1.000
_cell.length_c   1.000
_cell.angle_alpha   90.00
_cell.angle_beta   90.00
_cell.angle_gamma   90.00
#
_symmetry.space_group_name_H-M   'P 1'
#
loop_
_entity.id
_entity.type
_entity.pdbx_description
1 polymer ?
#
loop_
_entity_poly.entity_id
_entity_poly.type
_entity_poly.pdbx_seq_one_letter_code
_entity_poly.pdbx_strand_id
1 'polypeptide(L)'
;MIYDVIYEHLKNIRQTEVGTIQSAATIIDPKHTVSQTIDKIIKNDSYDAFSKHGKTVYGTNVRELLSARAVTSMKVEPFLHPIPSVSPNDDLEKVAKIINHHRTRSVPIVEKDEILGVVKAENVLKVLSKLDNKWIKASLIFTPTPITIDHNSLLSSARKIMISKRIDHLPVTDNGQLKQVLTSYHVLQTLIPEERLGKKTMAGKRITRFGSKVKNIGTNKISQCKPNDNISTVIKSMLENNTSFSLVMLWDNIQGIITYRDILDLFETKVENDIPIYIIGMPDGERDADMISSKFKKTLQRLNKTSPEIQEARISIKRQRVRGTKQLYQITALIITPHKTLSFKEEEWNLSKSIENINQKILKSLSKKDKKRSKISIRKILR
;
A
#
# COMPACT_ATOMS: atom_id res chain seq x y z
N MET A 1 -18.73 -3.28 -14.07
CA MET A 1 -18.27 -3.96 -12.82
C MET A 1 -18.39 -2.95 -11.68
N ILE A 2 -18.58 -3.37 -10.41
CA ILE A 2 -18.73 -2.44 -9.27
C ILE A 2 -17.62 -1.37 -9.19
N TYR A 3 -16.40 -1.69 -9.66
CA TYR A 3 -15.28 -0.77 -9.79
C TYR A 3 -15.53 0.38 -10.75
N ASP A 4 -16.15 0.13 -11.91
CA ASP A 4 -16.46 1.18 -12.90
C ASP A 4 -17.49 2.15 -12.32
N VAL A 5 -18.42 1.63 -11.51
CA VAL A 5 -19.42 2.45 -10.79
C VAL A 5 -18.74 3.31 -9.72
N ILE A 6 -17.82 2.76 -8.93
CA ILE A 6 -17.04 3.53 -7.94
C ILE A 6 -16.18 4.57 -8.64
N TYR A 7 -15.55 4.18 -9.75
CA TYR A 7 -14.74 5.06 -10.56
C TYR A 7 -15.56 6.24 -11.07
N GLU A 8 -16.67 6.02 -11.78
CA GLU A 8 -17.49 7.13 -12.26
C GLU A 8 -18.06 7.98 -11.10
N HIS A 9 -18.49 7.36 -10.01
CA HIS A 9 -19.00 8.07 -8.81
C HIS A 9 -17.98 9.02 -8.19
N LEU A 10 -16.70 8.63 -8.15
CA LEU A 10 -15.64 9.44 -7.54
C LEU A 10 -14.94 10.39 -8.53
N LYS A 11 -15.41 10.49 -9.78
CA LYS A 11 -14.75 11.25 -10.86
C LYS A 11 -14.47 12.71 -10.53
N ASN A 12 -15.48 13.43 -10.06
CA ASN A 12 -15.33 14.86 -9.76
C ASN A 12 -14.38 15.09 -8.57
N ILE A 13 -14.40 14.19 -7.58
CA ILE A 13 -13.54 14.33 -6.40
C ILE A 13 -12.09 13.99 -6.73
N ARG A 14 -11.84 12.99 -7.58
CA ARG A 14 -10.47 12.66 -8.02
C ARG A 14 -9.74 13.85 -8.60
N GLN A 15 -10.45 14.75 -9.30
CA GLN A 15 -9.91 15.94 -9.96
C GLN A 15 -9.83 17.18 -9.04
N THR A 16 -10.14 17.05 -7.75
CA THR A 16 -10.05 18.19 -6.81
C THR A 16 -8.61 18.60 -6.63
N GLU A 17 -8.33 19.89 -6.82
CA GLU A 17 -7.01 20.48 -6.59
C GLU A 17 -6.59 20.42 -5.13
N VAL A 18 -5.36 19.96 -4.92
CA VAL A 18 -4.86 19.61 -3.59
C VAL A 18 -4.46 20.81 -2.73
N GLY A 19 -4.16 21.96 -3.34
CA GLY A 19 -3.78 23.18 -2.63
C GLY A 19 -4.87 23.67 -1.66
N THR A 20 -6.14 23.40 -1.96
CA THR A 20 -7.30 23.83 -1.16
C THR A 20 -7.51 23.05 0.14
N ILE A 21 -6.86 21.89 0.29
CA ILE A 21 -7.06 20.96 1.42
C ILE A 21 -5.77 20.65 2.18
N GLN A 22 -4.74 21.49 2.00
CA GLN A 22 -3.43 21.30 2.59
C GLN A 22 -3.43 21.44 4.12
N SER A 23 -2.46 20.79 4.75
CA SER A 23 -2.15 20.88 6.18
C SER A 23 -0.69 21.24 6.37
N ALA A 24 -0.33 21.71 7.57
CA ALA A 24 1.07 22.00 7.90
C ALA A 24 1.94 20.74 7.79
N ALA A 25 3.12 20.89 7.17
CA ALA A 25 4.10 19.83 7.04
C ALA A 25 4.99 19.73 8.28
N THR A 26 5.36 18.51 8.67
CA THR A 26 6.43 18.29 9.66
C THR A 26 7.78 18.31 8.96
N ILE A 27 8.44 19.47 8.96
CA ILE A 27 9.75 19.65 8.32
C ILE A 27 10.89 19.33 9.29
N ILE A 28 11.86 18.54 8.82
CA ILE A 28 13.04 18.09 9.57
C ILE A 28 14.34 18.36 8.81
N ASP A 29 15.43 18.52 9.55
CA ASP A 29 16.79 18.54 9.04
C ASP A 29 17.34 17.09 9.00
N PRO A 30 17.95 16.63 7.89
CA PRO A 30 18.61 15.32 7.82
C PRO A 30 19.65 15.07 8.92
N LYS A 31 20.26 16.13 9.44
CA LYS A 31 21.23 16.11 10.55
C LYS A 31 20.58 16.01 11.93
N HIS A 32 19.25 16.06 12.05
CA HIS A 32 18.58 15.74 13.31
C HIS A 32 18.86 14.31 13.73
N THR A 33 18.86 14.07 15.03
CA THR A 33 18.81 12.70 15.56
C THR A 33 17.41 12.11 15.35
N VAL A 34 17.31 10.79 15.40
CA VAL A 34 16.01 10.11 15.33
C VAL A 34 15.08 10.61 16.45
N SER A 35 15.59 10.79 17.67
CA SER A 35 14.80 11.31 18.80
C SER A 35 14.25 12.72 18.52
N GLN A 36 15.07 13.63 17.98
CA GLN A 36 14.61 14.97 17.60
C GLN A 36 13.51 14.92 16.51
N THR A 37 13.62 13.98 15.59
CA THR A 37 12.59 13.75 14.58
C THR A 37 11.30 13.22 15.20
N ILE A 38 11.39 12.24 16.11
CA ILE A 38 10.21 11.71 16.82
C ILE A 38 9.55 12.85 17.63
N ASP A 39 10.33 13.70 18.30
CA ASP A 39 9.80 14.85 19.04
C ASP A 39 8.99 15.79 18.14
N LYS A 40 9.49 16.08 16.93
CA LYS A 40 8.76 16.90 15.94
C LYS A 40 7.48 16.21 15.45
N ILE A 41 7.54 14.91 15.16
CA ILE A 41 6.38 14.09 14.77
C ILE A 41 5.29 14.15 15.85
N ILE A 42 5.67 14.03 17.13
CA ILE A 42 4.72 14.08 18.26
C ILE A 42 4.14 15.48 18.43
N LYS A 43 4.98 16.52 18.43
CA LYS A 43 4.54 17.91 18.61
C LYS A 43 3.55 18.36 17.54
N ASN A 44 3.73 17.85 16.32
CA ASN A 44 2.90 18.21 15.18
C ASN A 44 1.73 17.24 14.93
N ASP A 45 1.56 16.22 15.79
CA ASP A 45 0.61 15.12 15.62
C ASP A 45 0.60 14.59 14.18
N SER A 46 1.80 14.26 13.68
CA SER A 46 2.01 13.78 12.32
C SER A 46 2.42 12.31 12.32
N TYR A 47 2.29 11.67 11.15
CA TYR A 47 2.79 10.32 10.95
C TYR A 47 4.05 10.30 10.07
N ASP A 48 4.12 11.22 9.11
CA ASP A 48 5.26 11.42 8.24
C ASP A 48 6.00 12.71 8.63
N ALA A 49 7.28 12.76 8.26
CA ALA A 49 8.12 13.94 8.35
C ALA A 49 8.96 14.06 7.07
N PHE A 50 9.22 15.30 6.66
CA PHE A 50 9.76 15.61 5.35
C PHE A 50 10.98 16.52 5.43
N SER A 51 11.87 16.39 4.47
CA SER A 51 12.99 17.30 4.23
C SER A 51 13.16 17.49 2.72
N LYS A 52 13.72 18.62 2.29
CA LYS A 52 14.01 18.89 0.88
C LYS A 52 15.49 19.20 0.74
N HIS A 53 16.12 18.60 -0.28
CA HIS A 53 17.49 18.89 -0.65
C HIS A 53 17.60 19.02 -2.17
N GLY A 54 17.97 20.20 -2.65
CA GLY A 54 17.86 20.53 -4.07
C GLY A 54 16.42 20.34 -4.56
N LYS A 55 16.23 19.62 -5.66
CA LYS A 55 14.90 19.33 -6.24
C LYS A 55 14.19 18.11 -5.64
N THR A 56 14.87 17.34 -4.79
CA THR A 56 14.35 16.07 -4.28
C THR A 56 13.72 16.27 -2.90
N VAL A 57 12.50 15.76 -2.72
CA VAL A 57 11.87 15.65 -1.41
C VAL A 57 12.15 14.27 -0.83
N TYR A 58 12.57 14.25 0.43
CA TYR A 58 12.80 13.05 1.20
C TYR A 58 11.78 12.96 2.32
N GLY A 59 11.28 11.75 2.57
CA GLY A 59 10.34 11.46 3.63
C GLY A 59 10.82 10.33 4.53
N THR A 60 10.40 10.40 5.79
CA THR A 60 10.40 9.27 6.71
C THR A 60 9.05 9.19 7.41
N ASN A 61 8.79 8.09 8.12
CA ASN A 61 7.54 7.92 8.84
C ASN A 61 7.75 7.14 10.14
N VAL A 62 6.74 7.18 11.00
CA VAL A 62 6.69 6.48 12.29
C VAL A 62 7.17 5.03 12.21
N ARG A 63 6.69 4.24 11.23
CA ARG A 63 7.06 2.83 11.10
C ARG A 63 8.51 2.62 10.70
N GLU A 64 9.06 3.48 9.86
CA GLU A 64 10.47 3.44 9.47
C GLU A 64 11.37 3.70 10.68
N LEU A 65 11.04 4.72 11.47
CA LEU A 65 11.76 5.08 12.70
C LEU A 65 11.67 4.00 13.78
N LEU A 66 10.66 3.11 13.75
CA LEU A 66 10.64 1.93 14.62
C LEU A 66 11.82 1.01 14.38
N SER A 67 12.58 1.10 13.30
CA SER A 67 13.77 0.26 13.11
C SER A 67 15.03 0.81 13.82
N ALA A 68 14.99 2.07 14.28
CA ALA A 68 16.12 2.73 14.94
C ALA A 68 16.45 2.13 16.32
N ARG A 69 17.74 1.97 16.63
CA ARG A 69 18.22 1.39 17.90
C ARG A 69 18.70 2.44 18.89
N ALA A 70 19.62 3.32 18.46
CA ALA A 70 20.23 4.36 19.29
C ALA A 70 19.62 5.73 18.94
N VAL A 71 18.35 5.94 19.29
CA VAL A 71 17.57 7.09 18.78
C VAL A 71 18.12 8.46 19.17
N THR A 72 18.86 8.56 20.28
CA THR A 72 19.42 9.82 20.79
C THR A 72 20.67 10.28 20.06
N SER A 73 21.44 9.37 19.46
CA SER A 73 22.71 9.66 18.79
C SER A 73 22.66 9.44 17.28
N MET A 74 21.87 8.48 16.81
CA MET A 74 21.72 8.17 15.39
C MET A 74 21.03 9.31 14.65
N LYS A 75 21.61 9.73 13.51
CA LYS A 75 20.99 10.69 12.60
C LYS A 75 19.75 10.10 11.91
N VAL A 76 18.81 10.95 11.52
CA VAL A 76 17.59 10.53 10.82
C VAL A 76 17.83 10.25 9.35
N GLU A 77 18.88 10.82 8.75
CA GLU A 77 19.24 10.68 7.34
C GLU A 77 19.16 9.23 6.78
N PRO A 78 19.61 8.16 7.47
CA PRO A 78 19.49 6.79 6.96
C PRO A 78 18.05 6.27 6.81
N PHE A 79 17.07 6.95 7.42
CA PHE A 79 15.65 6.63 7.35
C PHE A 79 14.88 7.53 6.38
N LEU A 80 15.57 8.46 5.72
CA LEU A 80 15.02 9.35 4.71
C LEU A 80 15.10 8.67 3.34
N HIS A 81 13.96 8.57 2.68
CA HIS A 81 13.85 8.00 1.33
C HIS A 81 13.25 9.04 0.38
N PRO A 82 13.68 9.10 -0.89
CA PRO A 82 13.03 9.95 -1.88
C PRO A 82 11.54 9.61 -1.98
N ILE A 83 10.70 10.65 -1.98
CA ILE A 83 9.25 10.52 -2.15
C ILE A 83 8.76 11.50 -3.23
N PRO A 84 7.75 11.11 -4.02
CA PRO A 84 7.09 12.06 -4.91
C PRO A 84 6.38 13.16 -4.11
N SER A 85 6.41 14.36 -4.67
CA SER A 85 5.60 15.49 -4.22
C SER A 85 4.52 15.81 -5.26
N VAL A 86 3.58 16.65 -4.86
CA VAL A 86 2.55 17.21 -5.74
C VAL A 86 2.68 18.73 -5.77
N SER A 87 2.22 19.36 -6.84
CA SER A 87 2.02 20.82 -6.91
C SER A 87 0.62 21.18 -6.36
N PRO A 88 0.35 22.46 -6.04
CA PRO A 88 -0.98 22.88 -5.57
C PRO A 88 -2.13 22.55 -6.53
N ASN A 89 -1.85 22.50 -7.83
CA ASN A 89 -2.83 22.27 -8.90
C ASN A 89 -2.94 20.79 -9.30
N ASP A 90 -2.14 19.90 -8.71
CA ASP A 90 -2.31 18.47 -8.90
C ASP A 90 -3.58 17.97 -8.22
N ASP A 91 -4.00 16.76 -8.58
CA ASP A 91 -5.28 16.19 -8.19
C ASP A 91 -5.19 15.18 -7.02
N LEU A 92 -6.35 14.86 -6.45
CA LEU A 92 -6.48 13.91 -5.34
C LEU A 92 -6.16 12.46 -5.74
N GLU A 93 -6.36 12.08 -7.00
CA GLU A 93 -6.01 10.73 -7.49
C GLU A 93 -4.50 10.50 -7.41
N LYS A 94 -3.69 11.48 -7.81
CA LYS A 94 -2.23 11.45 -7.70
C LYS A 94 -1.80 11.33 -6.24
N VAL A 95 -2.42 12.07 -5.32
CA VAL A 95 -2.16 11.95 -3.88
C VAL A 95 -2.46 10.55 -3.36
N ALA A 96 -3.63 9.99 -3.69
CA ALA A 96 -4.02 8.65 -3.26
C ALA A 96 -3.01 7.59 -3.75
N LYS A 97 -2.60 7.66 -5.03
CA LYS A 97 -1.58 6.77 -5.62
C LYS A 97 -0.25 6.86 -4.87
N ILE A 98 0.22 8.07 -4.54
CA ILE A 98 1.49 8.25 -3.81
C ILE A 98 1.39 7.65 -2.40
N ILE A 99 0.31 7.92 -1.66
CA ILE A 99 0.10 7.39 -0.31
C ILE A 99 0.11 5.86 -0.31
N ASN A 100 -0.60 5.26 -1.26
CA ASN A 100 -0.71 3.81 -1.38
C ASN A 100 0.61 3.16 -1.79
N HIS A 101 1.27 3.68 -2.82
CA HIS A 101 2.51 3.13 -3.37
C HIS A 101 3.69 3.26 -2.39
N HIS A 102 3.86 4.44 -1.78
CA HIS A 102 4.96 4.72 -0.86
C HIS A 102 4.66 4.37 0.59
N ARG A 103 3.42 3.96 0.90
CA ARG A 103 2.97 3.59 2.25
C ARG A 103 3.20 4.68 3.31
N THR A 104 3.16 5.94 2.87
CA THR A 104 3.10 7.14 3.72
C THR A 104 1.67 7.36 4.21
N ARG A 105 1.40 8.40 4.99
CA ARG A 105 0.04 8.87 5.30
C ARG A 105 -0.23 10.29 4.82
N SER A 106 0.76 10.91 4.20
CA SER A 106 0.67 12.24 3.63
C SER A 106 1.64 12.40 2.47
N VAL A 107 1.37 13.39 1.62
CA VAL A 107 2.16 13.75 0.44
C VAL A 107 2.55 15.22 0.54
N PRO A 108 3.82 15.57 0.35
CA PRO A 108 4.27 16.96 0.37
C PRO A 108 3.76 17.72 -0.86
N ILE A 109 3.24 18.93 -0.62
CA ILE A 109 2.93 19.92 -1.65
C ILE A 109 4.15 20.82 -1.84
N VAL A 110 4.64 20.93 -3.06
CA VAL A 110 5.82 21.71 -3.43
C VAL A 110 5.47 22.73 -4.50
N GLU A 111 5.88 23.98 -4.29
CA GLU A 111 5.82 25.05 -5.28
C GLU A 111 7.08 25.90 -5.16
N LYS A 112 7.61 26.41 -6.28
CA LYS A 112 8.82 27.27 -6.32
C LYS A 112 9.98 26.72 -5.47
N ASP A 113 10.19 25.41 -5.55
CA ASP A 113 11.25 24.70 -4.82
C ASP A 113 11.12 24.71 -3.27
N GLU A 114 9.95 24.96 -2.71
CA GLU A 114 9.70 24.88 -1.28
C GLU A 114 8.52 23.95 -0.95
N ILE A 115 8.58 23.30 0.22
CA ILE A 115 7.44 22.51 0.72
C ILE A 115 6.46 23.50 1.36
N LEU A 116 5.34 23.76 0.69
CA LEU A 116 4.27 24.62 1.20
C LEU A 116 3.47 23.96 2.32
N GLY A 117 3.30 22.64 2.25
CA GLY A 117 2.44 21.88 3.14
C GLY A 117 2.38 20.42 2.75
N VAL A 118 1.36 19.72 3.25
CA VAL A 118 1.08 18.32 2.93
C VAL A 118 -0.41 18.09 2.71
N VAL A 119 -0.75 17.10 1.89
CA VAL A 119 -2.09 16.48 1.90
C VAL A 119 -2.01 15.21 2.73
N LYS A 120 -2.74 15.13 3.85
CA LYS A 120 -2.87 13.91 4.65
C LYS A 120 -3.99 13.04 4.08
N ALA A 121 -3.90 11.72 4.29
CA ALA A 121 -4.98 10.80 3.97
C ALA A 121 -6.32 11.21 4.62
N GLU A 122 -6.26 11.77 5.82
CA GLU A 122 -7.42 12.31 6.52
C GLU A 122 -8.10 13.47 5.76
N ASN A 123 -7.34 14.33 5.06
CA ASN A 123 -7.93 15.39 4.22
C ASN A 123 -8.75 14.76 3.09
N VAL A 124 -8.25 13.70 2.46
CA VAL A 124 -8.96 12.96 1.40
C VAL A 124 -10.25 12.33 1.95
N LEU A 125 -10.20 11.72 3.14
CA LEU A 125 -11.38 11.17 3.80
C LEU A 125 -12.44 12.24 4.13
N LYS A 126 -12.02 13.43 4.57
CA LYS A 126 -12.92 14.57 4.82
C LYS A 126 -13.59 15.09 3.55
N VAL A 127 -12.93 14.97 2.40
CA VAL A 127 -13.52 15.28 1.10
C VAL A 127 -14.51 14.18 0.71
N LEU A 128 -14.12 12.91 0.86
CA LEU A 128 -14.97 11.76 0.56
C LEU A 128 -16.24 11.69 1.44
N SER A 129 -16.16 12.12 2.70
CA SER A 129 -17.31 12.12 3.62
C SER A 129 -18.45 13.05 3.21
N LYS A 130 -18.19 14.00 2.31
CA LYS A 130 -19.20 14.93 1.77
C LYS A 130 -20.06 14.31 0.67
N LEU A 131 -19.68 13.16 0.12
CA LEU A 131 -20.46 12.44 -0.89
C LEU A 131 -21.45 11.44 -0.27
N ASP A 132 -22.50 11.13 -1.03
CA ASP A 132 -23.34 9.97 -0.74
C ASP A 132 -22.66 8.68 -1.21
N ASN A 133 -21.94 8.04 -0.29
CA ASN A 133 -21.28 6.75 -0.53
C ASN A 133 -22.01 5.58 0.17
N LYS A 134 -23.31 5.72 0.49
CA LYS A 134 -24.06 4.72 1.28
C LYS A 134 -24.09 3.32 0.67
N TRP A 135 -23.93 3.24 -0.65
CA TRP A 135 -23.95 2.00 -1.41
C TRP A 135 -22.61 1.24 -1.35
N ILE A 136 -21.49 1.91 -1.02
CA ILE A 136 -20.19 1.26 -0.84
C ILE A 136 -20.13 0.66 0.57
N LYS A 137 -20.12 -0.66 0.66
CA LYS A 137 -20.12 -1.39 1.95
C LYS A 137 -18.71 -1.63 2.46
N ALA A 138 -18.56 -1.65 3.79
CA ALA A 138 -17.33 -2.03 4.48
C ALA A 138 -16.81 -3.40 4.01
N SER A 139 -17.72 -4.35 3.76
CA SER A 139 -17.44 -5.70 3.24
C SER A 139 -16.69 -5.71 1.91
N LEU A 140 -16.78 -4.64 1.12
CA LEU A 140 -16.05 -4.51 -0.14
C LEU A 140 -14.57 -4.24 0.13
N ILE A 141 -14.23 -3.36 1.06
CA ILE A 141 -12.86 -2.81 1.16
C ILE A 141 -12.01 -3.40 2.28
N PHE A 142 -12.60 -4.05 3.28
CA PHE A 142 -11.84 -4.47 4.44
C PHE A 142 -10.76 -5.51 4.13
N THR A 143 -9.69 -5.44 4.92
CA THR A 143 -8.67 -6.48 4.95
C THR A 143 -9.08 -7.56 5.96
N PRO A 144 -9.33 -8.81 5.52
CA PRO A 144 -9.74 -9.88 6.42
C PRO A 144 -8.60 -10.34 7.32
N THR A 145 -8.97 -10.98 8.43
CA THR A 145 -8.03 -11.69 9.34
C THR A 145 -6.84 -10.81 9.77
N PRO A 146 -7.08 -9.69 10.48
CA PRO A 146 -6.00 -8.82 10.93
C PRO A 146 -5.07 -9.58 11.87
N ILE A 147 -3.77 -9.28 11.80
CA ILE A 147 -2.78 -9.85 12.72
C ILE A 147 -3.02 -9.26 14.11
N THR A 148 -3.32 -10.11 15.09
CA THR A 148 -3.52 -9.73 16.49
C THR A 148 -2.28 -10.00 17.33
N ILE A 149 -2.28 -9.48 18.56
CA ILE A 149 -1.24 -9.76 19.56
C ILE A 149 -1.86 -9.95 20.94
N ASP A 150 -1.34 -10.91 21.71
CA ASP A 150 -1.79 -11.15 23.07
C ASP A 150 -1.37 -10.00 24.01
N HIS A 151 -2.27 -9.60 24.90
CA HIS A 151 -2.09 -8.47 25.82
C HIS A 151 -0.88 -8.63 26.78
N ASN A 152 -0.45 -9.86 27.08
CA ASN A 152 0.74 -10.14 27.89
C ASN A 152 2.05 -10.17 27.08
N SER A 153 1.97 -10.08 25.74
CA SER A 153 3.15 -10.02 24.88
C SER A 153 3.99 -8.78 25.18
N LEU A 154 5.29 -8.88 24.91
CA LEU A 154 6.22 -7.76 25.03
C LEU A 154 6.04 -6.74 23.90
N LEU A 155 6.29 -5.46 24.20
CA LEU A 155 6.30 -4.39 23.20
C LEU A 155 7.35 -4.62 22.10
N SER A 156 8.47 -5.26 22.42
CA SER A 156 9.48 -5.69 21.43
C SER A 156 8.91 -6.63 20.37
N SER A 157 8.04 -7.56 20.76
CA SER A 157 7.34 -8.46 19.84
C SER A 157 6.39 -7.70 18.94
N ALA A 158 5.61 -6.76 19.49
CA ALA A 158 4.74 -5.89 18.70
C ALA A 158 5.53 -5.08 17.66
N ARG A 159 6.62 -4.44 18.09
CA ARG A 159 7.55 -3.70 17.22
C ARG A 159 8.07 -4.58 16.08
N LYS A 160 8.54 -5.80 16.39
CA LYS A 160 9.03 -6.76 15.40
C LYS A 160 7.94 -7.15 14.40
N ILE A 161 6.70 -7.39 14.84
CA ILE A 161 5.58 -7.69 13.97
C ILE A 161 5.28 -6.51 13.04
N MET A 162 5.17 -5.30 13.57
CA MET A 162 4.88 -4.09 12.78
C MET A 162 5.91 -3.86 11.68
N ILE A 163 7.21 -4.00 11.99
CA ILE A 163 8.29 -3.84 11.01
C ILE A 163 8.26 -4.98 9.98
N SER A 164 8.27 -6.24 10.43
CA SER A 164 8.41 -7.39 9.54
C SER A 164 7.18 -7.64 8.66
N LYS A 165 5.98 -7.38 9.18
CA LYS A 165 4.72 -7.51 8.44
C LYS A 165 4.32 -6.21 7.75
N ARG A 166 5.05 -5.12 7.98
CA ARG A 166 4.80 -3.77 7.44
C ARG A 166 3.37 -3.30 7.70
N ILE A 167 2.92 -3.42 8.95
CA ILE A 167 1.60 -3.01 9.44
C ILE A 167 1.75 -2.01 10.59
N ASP A 168 0.77 -1.13 10.75
CA ASP A 168 0.78 -0.10 11.80
C ASP A 168 -0.16 -0.38 12.96
N HIS A 169 -1.07 -1.34 12.82
CA HIS A 169 -2.15 -1.55 13.77
C HIS A 169 -2.18 -3.03 14.17
N LEU A 170 -2.18 -3.27 15.47
CA LEU A 170 -2.33 -4.59 16.07
C LEU A 170 -3.52 -4.55 17.02
N PRO A 171 -4.63 -5.22 16.70
CA PRO A 171 -5.66 -5.50 17.70
C PRO A 171 -5.04 -6.33 18.82
N VAL A 172 -5.21 -5.87 20.04
CA VAL A 172 -4.69 -6.51 21.25
C VAL A 172 -5.80 -7.33 21.87
N THR A 173 -5.54 -8.62 22.06
CA THR A 173 -6.53 -9.57 22.56
C THR A 173 -6.10 -10.17 23.88
N ASP A 174 -7.08 -10.53 24.71
CA ASP A 174 -6.92 -11.33 25.92
C ASP A 174 -7.92 -12.48 25.83
N ASN A 175 -7.42 -13.72 25.77
CA ASN A 175 -8.25 -14.91 25.56
C ASN A 175 -9.22 -14.78 24.36
N GLY A 176 -8.73 -14.21 23.26
CA GLY A 176 -9.50 -13.99 22.03
C GLY A 176 -10.41 -12.76 22.04
N GLN A 177 -10.65 -12.13 23.19
CA GLN A 177 -11.44 -10.91 23.28
C GLN A 177 -10.61 -9.67 22.98
N LEU A 178 -11.11 -8.79 22.11
CA LEU A 178 -10.50 -7.48 21.85
C LEU A 178 -10.50 -6.63 23.12
N LYS A 179 -9.34 -6.09 23.50
CA LYS A 179 -9.20 -5.16 24.64
C LYS A 179 -8.86 -3.74 24.19
N GLN A 180 -7.94 -3.60 23.24
CA GLN A 180 -7.45 -2.32 22.74
C GLN A 180 -6.82 -2.47 21.35
N VAL A 181 -6.38 -1.36 20.76
CA VAL A 181 -5.52 -1.39 19.57
C VAL A 181 -4.18 -0.73 19.86
N LEU A 182 -3.09 -1.45 19.58
CA LEU A 182 -1.73 -0.91 19.61
C LEU A 182 -1.35 -0.42 18.21
N THR A 183 -0.85 0.82 18.11
CA THR A 183 -0.41 1.41 16.84
C THR A 183 1.10 1.59 16.81
N SER A 184 1.69 1.69 15.62
CA SER A 184 3.11 2.01 15.44
C SER A 184 3.47 3.34 16.07
N TYR A 185 2.52 4.30 16.12
CA TYR A 185 2.69 5.58 16.80
C TYR A 185 2.83 5.41 18.32
N HIS A 186 1.99 4.57 18.95
CA HIS A 186 2.13 4.26 20.38
C HIS A 186 3.48 3.61 20.70
N VAL A 187 3.95 2.70 19.84
CA VAL A 187 5.28 2.08 20.01
C VAL A 187 6.39 3.13 19.86
N LEU A 188 6.27 4.04 18.90
CA LEU A 188 7.25 5.09 18.64
C LEU A 188 7.42 6.04 19.84
N GLN A 189 6.31 6.42 20.48
CA GLN A 189 6.32 7.30 21.66
C GLN A 189 7.16 6.70 22.81
N THR A 190 7.23 5.38 22.90
CA THR A 190 8.07 4.72 23.91
C THR A 190 9.57 4.83 23.65
N LEU A 191 10.00 5.28 22.46
CA LEU A 191 11.42 5.37 22.11
C LEU A 191 12.12 6.62 22.69
N ILE A 192 11.39 7.70 23.02
CA ILE A 192 12.00 8.96 23.50
C ILE A 192 12.31 8.91 25.00
N PRO A 193 13.58 9.09 25.44
CA PRO A 193 13.92 9.13 26.87
C PRO A 193 13.15 10.20 27.65
N GLU A 194 12.69 9.86 28.86
CA GLU A 194 11.86 10.72 29.73
C GLU A 194 12.52 12.01 30.22
N GLU A 195 13.85 12.15 30.09
CA GLU A 195 14.66 13.25 30.66
C GLU A 195 14.31 14.65 30.14
N ARG A 196 13.33 14.79 29.24
CA ARG A 196 12.86 16.08 28.70
C ARG A 196 11.39 16.39 28.96
N LEU A 197 10.66 15.51 29.65
CA LEU A 197 9.28 15.77 30.11
C LEU A 197 9.29 16.20 31.58
N GLY A 198 9.82 17.40 31.86
CA GLY A 198 9.62 18.11 33.14
C GLY A 198 10.23 17.48 34.40
N LYS A 199 11.11 18.23 35.07
CA LYS A 199 11.48 18.00 36.48
C LYS A 199 10.22 17.90 37.36
N LYS A 200 9.81 16.69 37.76
CA LYS A 200 9.15 16.36 39.04
C LYS A 200 8.74 14.88 39.09
N THR A 201 9.71 13.98 39.17
CA THR A 201 9.62 12.70 39.89
C THR A 201 10.99 12.03 39.89
N MET A 202 11.75 12.28 40.95
CA MET A 202 12.90 11.44 41.30
C MET A 202 12.36 10.09 41.82
N ALA A 203 13.07 9.02 41.51
CA ALA A 203 12.84 7.62 41.92
C ALA A 203 11.79 6.84 41.10
N GLY A 204 12.21 6.29 39.96
CA GLY A 204 11.49 5.23 39.28
C GLY A 204 12.34 4.58 38.20
N LYS A 205 12.87 3.39 38.48
CA LYS A 205 13.58 2.43 37.61
C LYS A 205 13.73 2.83 36.13
N ARG A 206 14.96 2.72 35.59
CA ARG A 206 15.22 2.46 34.17
C ARG A 206 14.40 1.24 33.71
N ILE A 207 13.13 1.43 33.37
CA ILE A 207 12.31 0.41 32.75
C ILE A 207 12.90 0.26 31.35
N THR A 208 13.46 -0.91 31.06
CA THR A 208 13.73 -1.33 29.69
C THR A 208 12.38 -1.32 28.97
N ARG A 209 12.03 -0.22 28.30
CA ARG A 209 10.67 0.03 27.77
C ARG A 209 10.15 -1.02 26.80
N PHE A 210 11.06 -1.81 26.21
CA PHE A 210 10.73 -2.96 25.38
C PHE A 210 10.32 -4.22 26.16
N GLY A 211 10.64 -4.29 27.45
CA GLY A 211 10.16 -5.32 28.39
C GLY A 211 8.74 -5.03 28.93
N SER A 212 8.17 -3.86 28.65
CA SER A 212 6.78 -3.57 29.00
C SER A 212 5.82 -4.42 28.19
N LYS A 213 4.74 -4.87 28.85
CA LYS A 213 3.67 -5.63 28.21
C LYS A 213 2.79 -4.70 27.36
N VAL A 214 2.25 -5.24 26.27
CA VAL A 214 1.40 -4.52 25.33
C VAL A 214 0.13 -4.00 26.01
N LYS A 215 -0.44 -4.70 26.99
CA LYS A 215 -1.64 -4.23 27.74
C LYS A 215 -1.51 -2.83 28.36
N ASN A 216 -0.29 -2.33 28.56
CA ASN A 216 -0.05 -1.01 29.16
C ASN A 216 0.02 0.12 28.13
N ILE A 217 0.06 -0.19 26.82
CA ILE A 217 0.29 0.77 25.75
C ILE A 217 -0.71 0.50 24.63
N GLY A 218 -1.53 1.49 24.27
CA GLY A 218 -2.58 1.31 23.28
C GLY A 218 -3.64 2.39 23.36
N THR A 219 -4.69 2.24 22.55
CA THR A 219 -5.89 3.07 22.64
C THR A 219 -7.14 2.21 22.80
N ASN A 220 -8.05 2.68 23.65
CA ASN A 220 -9.41 2.17 23.79
C ASN A 220 -10.42 2.96 22.94
N LYS A 221 -9.99 4.07 22.31
CA LYS A 221 -10.76 4.75 21.26
C LYS A 221 -10.63 3.94 19.98
N ILE A 222 -11.57 3.03 19.78
CA ILE A 222 -11.57 2.07 18.68
C ILE A 222 -12.76 2.40 17.79
N SER A 223 -12.50 2.92 16.59
CA SER A 223 -13.53 2.92 15.54
C SER A 223 -13.87 1.47 15.20
N GLN A 224 -15.15 1.14 15.24
CA GLN A 224 -15.69 -0.17 14.91
C GLN A 224 -16.80 -0.04 13.88
N CYS A 225 -16.94 -1.04 13.03
CA CYS A 225 -18.04 -1.15 12.07
C CYS A 225 -18.40 -2.61 11.80
N LYS A 226 -19.58 -2.86 11.25
CA LYS A 226 -20.02 -4.17 10.76
C LYS A 226 -19.74 -4.30 9.26
N PRO A 227 -19.68 -5.54 8.71
CA PRO A 227 -19.46 -5.74 7.27
C PRO A 227 -20.47 -5.01 6.36
N ASN A 228 -21.71 -4.84 6.81
CA ASN A 228 -22.77 -4.22 6.00
C ASN A 228 -22.91 -2.70 6.22
N ASP A 229 -22.10 -2.12 7.11
CA ASP A 229 -22.04 -0.67 7.29
C ASP A 229 -21.51 -0.03 6.01
N ASN A 230 -21.92 1.21 5.75
CA ASN A 230 -21.48 1.93 4.57
C ASN A 230 -20.20 2.72 4.84
N ILE A 231 -19.45 3.04 3.79
CA ILE A 231 -18.17 3.72 3.93
C ILE A 231 -18.29 5.12 4.54
N SER A 232 -19.39 5.85 4.32
CA SER A 232 -19.61 7.15 4.96
C SER A 232 -19.70 7.02 6.48
N THR A 233 -20.40 5.99 7.01
CA THR A 233 -20.44 5.71 8.45
C THR A 233 -19.08 5.29 9.01
N VAL A 234 -18.30 4.51 8.25
CA VAL A 234 -16.94 4.12 8.65
C VAL A 234 -16.01 5.33 8.71
N ILE A 235 -16.01 6.18 7.68
CA ILE A 235 -15.21 7.41 7.64
C ILE A 235 -15.59 8.34 8.78
N LYS A 236 -16.89 8.55 9.02
CA LYS A 236 -17.38 9.37 10.14
C LYS A 236 -16.85 8.86 11.48
N SER A 237 -16.98 7.56 11.74
CA SER A 237 -16.48 6.93 12.96
C SER A 237 -14.95 7.09 13.12
N MET A 238 -14.19 6.93 12.03
CA MET A 238 -12.74 7.11 12.04
C MET A 238 -12.35 8.57 12.36
N LEU A 239 -13.04 9.56 11.78
CA LEU A 239 -12.78 10.98 12.02
C LEU A 239 -13.19 11.39 13.43
N GLU A 240 -14.36 10.99 13.93
CA GLU A 240 -14.84 11.33 15.28
C GLU A 240 -13.97 10.71 16.39
N ASN A 241 -13.45 9.50 16.16
CA ASN A 241 -12.56 8.83 17.11
C ASN A 241 -11.08 9.21 16.95
N ASN A 242 -10.73 10.05 15.97
CA ASN A 242 -9.36 10.36 15.57
C ASN A 242 -8.50 9.10 15.35
N THR A 243 -9.04 8.10 14.64
CA THR A 243 -8.35 6.83 14.34
C THR A 243 -7.96 6.73 12.86
N SER A 244 -6.85 6.04 12.61
CA SER A 244 -6.38 5.71 11.25
C SER A 244 -6.85 4.33 10.77
N PHE A 245 -7.77 3.73 11.51
CA PHE A 245 -8.35 2.43 11.25
C PHE A 245 -9.79 2.34 11.77
N SER A 246 -10.55 1.38 11.26
CA SER A 246 -11.79 0.86 11.84
C SER A 246 -11.73 -0.66 11.88
N LEU A 247 -12.05 -1.27 13.01
CA LEU A 247 -12.15 -2.73 13.12
C LEU A 247 -13.51 -3.20 12.61
N VAL A 248 -13.49 -4.19 11.73
CA VAL A 248 -14.71 -4.83 11.24
C VAL A 248 -15.07 -5.96 12.19
N MET A 249 -16.16 -5.79 12.92
CA MET A 249 -16.64 -6.71 13.95
C MET A 249 -17.91 -7.42 13.48
N LEU A 250 -18.01 -8.70 13.80
CA LEU A 250 -19.26 -9.45 13.72
C LEU A 250 -19.45 -10.16 15.05
N TRP A 251 -20.46 -9.71 15.80
CA TRP A 251 -20.58 -10.01 17.24
C TRP A 251 -19.27 -9.62 17.95
N ASP A 252 -18.69 -10.50 18.75
CA ASP A 252 -17.44 -10.22 19.48
C ASP A 252 -16.17 -10.60 18.69
N ASN A 253 -16.32 -11.02 17.43
CA ASN A 253 -15.20 -11.50 16.63
C ASN A 253 -14.70 -10.45 15.63
N ILE A 254 -13.37 -10.25 15.62
CA ILE A 254 -12.69 -9.39 14.66
C ILE A 254 -12.65 -10.10 13.29
N GLN A 255 -13.44 -9.62 12.34
CA GLN A 255 -13.46 -10.13 10.97
C GLN A 255 -12.37 -9.49 10.10
N GLY A 256 -12.05 -8.22 10.39
CA GLY A 256 -11.27 -7.40 9.49
C GLY A 256 -10.78 -6.09 10.08
N ILE A 257 -10.01 -5.37 9.28
CA ILE A 257 -9.60 -3.99 9.53
C ILE A 257 -9.71 -3.17 8.24
N ILE A 258 -10.22 -1.96 8.36
CA ILE A 258 -10.21 -0.93 7.32
C ILE A 258 -9.23 0.15 7.78
N THR A 259 -8.32 0.58 6.92
CA THR A 259 -7.35 1.65 7.16
C THR A 259 -7.51 2.73 6.10
N TYR A 260 -6.85 3.88 6.26
CA TYR A 260 -6.81 4.91 5.21
C TYR A 260 -6.46 4.36 3.84
N ARG A 261 -5.52 3.41 3.76
CA ARG A 261 -5.11 2.79 2.49
C ARG A 261 -6.28 2.08 1.81
N ASP A 262 -7.05 1.31 2.57
CA ASP A 262 -8.18 0.55 2.02
C ASP A 262 -9.29 1.47 1.48
N ILE A 263 -9.40 2.69 2.01
CA ILE A 263 -10.33 3.72 1.54
C ILE A 263 -9.76 4.46 0.33
N LEU A 264 -8.47 4.80 0.35
CA LEU A 264 -7.77 5.46 -0.76
C LEU A 264 -7.65 4.55 -1.99
N ASP A 265 -7.64 3.23 -1.82
CA ASP A 265 -7.72 2.25 -2.91
C ASP A 265 -8.99 2.44 -3.78
N LEU A 266 -10.03 3.14 -3.28
CA LEU A 266 -11.22 3.51 -4.07
C LEU A 266 -10.93 4.61 -5.12
N PHE A 267 -9.89 5.41 -4.91
CA PHE A 267 -9.45 6.45 -5.83
C PHE A 267 -8.57 5.89 -6.95
N GLU A 268 -7.98 4.71 -6.73
CA GLU A 268 -7.17 4.06 -7.75
C GLU A 268 -8.07 3.48 -8.84
N THR A 269 -7.90 4.03 -10.04
CA THR A 269 -8.24 3.34 -11.26
C THR A 269 -7.47 2.03 -11.33
N LYS A 270 -8.19 0.92 -11.49
CA LYS A 270 -7.67 -0.06 -12.44
C LYS A 270 -7.75 0.59 -13.81
N VAL A 271 -6.72 1.39 -14.13
CA VAL A 271 -6.29 1.49 -15.50
C VAL A 271 -6.14 0.02 -15.92
N GLU A 272 -6.80 -0.38 -17.00
CA GLU A 272 -6.35 -1.58 -17.67
C GLU A 272 -4.84 -1.38 -17.85
N ASN A 273 -3.99 -2.06 -17.05
CA ASN A 273 -2.57 -2.06 -17.35
C ASN A 273 -2.50 -2.64 -18.75
N ASP A 274 -2.37 -1.77 -19.75
CA ASP A 274 -1.90 -2.13 -21.06
C ASP A 274 -0.43 -2.44 -20.86
N ILE A 275 -0.20 -3.64 -20.29
CA ILE A 275 1.11 -4.27 -20.24
C ILE A 275 1.62 -4.16 -21.67
N PRO A 276 2.68 -3.39 -21.93
CA PRO A 276 3.20 -3.25 -23.28
C PRO A 276 3.59 -4.64 -23.78
N ILE A 277 3.00 -5.07 -24.90
CA ILE A 277 3.31 -6.33 -25.56
C ILE A 277 4.06 -5.99 -26.84
N TYR A 278 5.34 -6.35 -26.88
CA TYR A 278 6.16 -6.22 -28.08
C TYR A 278 6.22 -7.56 -28.80
N ILE A 279 5.76 -7.62 -30.05
CA ILE A 279 5.90 -8.81 -30.91
C ILE A 279 6.99 -8.55 -31.94
N ILE A 280 7.98 -9.45 -32.00
CA ILE A 280 9.15 -9.36 -32.88
C ILE A 280 9.18 -10.60 -33.78
N GLY A 281 9.33 -10.42 -35.09
CA GLY A 281 9.45 -11.53 -36.06
C GLY A 281 8.13 -12.17 -36.48
N MET A 282 7.05 -11.38 -36.47
CA MET A 282 5.72 -11.82 -36.88
C MET A 282 5.67 -12.13 -38.40
N PRO A 283 5.09 -13.26 -38.82
CA PRO A 283 4.75 -13.53 -40.21
C PRO A 283 3.92 -12.43 -40.88
N ASP A 284 4.15 -12.18 -42.19
CA ASP A 284 3.37 -11.21 -42.97
C ASP A 284 1.86 -11.53 -42.95
N GLY A 285 1.05 -10.60 -42.44
CA GLY A 285 -0.40 -10.71 -42.29
C GLY A 285 -0.93 -10.00 -41.03
N GLU A 286 -1.51 -8.81 -41.17
CA GLU A 286 -1.99 -7.98 -40.04
C GLU A 286 -2.99 -8.72 -39.11
N ARG A 287 -3.85 -9.58 -39.68
CA ARG A 287 -4.91 -10.28 -38.94
C ARG A 287 -4.39 -11.24 -37.86
N ASP A 288 -3.20 -11.82 -38.06
CA ASP A 288 -2.63 -12.77 -37.09
C ASP A 288 -1.95 -12.05 -35.93
N ALA A 289 -1.35 -10.88 -36.18
CA ALA A 289 -0.65 -10.09 -35.17
C ALA A 289 -1.62 -9.56 -34.09
N ASP A 290 -2.78 -9.04 -34.52
CA ASP A 290 -3.81 -8.53 -33.61
C ASP A 290 -4.47 -9.65 -32.79
N MET A 291 -4.74 -10.79 -33.43
CA MET A 291 -5.28 -11.96 -32.73
C MET A 291 -4.29 -12.48 -31.66
N ILE A 292 -3.01 -12.59 -32.00
CA ILE A 292 -1.97 -13.04 -31.07
C ILE A 292 -1.81 -12.04 -29.93
N SER A 293 -1.72 -10.75 -30.24
CA SER A 293 -1.67 -9.66 -29.25
C SER A 293 -2.87 -9.72 -28.31
N SER A 294 -4.09 -9.89 -28.84
CA SER A 294 -5.31 -10.01 -28.05
C SER A 294 -5.33 -11.25 -27.15
N LYS A 295 -4.91 -12.42 -27.66
CA LYS A 295 -4.83 -13.67 -26.87
C LYS A 295 -3.79 -13.55 -25.75
N PHE A 296 -2.63 -12.95 -26.03
CA PHE A 296 -1.59 -12.73 -25.02
C PHE A 296 -2.01 -11.68 -24.01
N LYS A 297 -2.59 -10.55 -24.46
CA LYS A 297 -3.15 -9.48 -23.61
C LYS A 297 -4.18 -10.05 -22.64
N LYS A 298 -5.14 -10.86 -23.12
CA LYS A 298 -6.11 -11.54 -22.24
C LYS A 298 -5.45 -12.46 -21.22
N THR A 299 -4.39 -13.18 -21.61
CA THR A 299 -3.65 -14.07 -20.70
C THR A 299 -2.88 -13.29 -19.64
N LEU A 300 -2.17 -12.24 -20.04
CA LEU A 300 -1.42 -11.36 -19.15
C LEU A 300 -2.33 -10.54 -18.24
N GLN A 301 -3.46 -10.06 -18.73
CA GLN A 301 -4.49 -9.41 -17.91
C GLN A 301 -5.06 -10.37 -16.86
N ARG A 302 -5.31 -11.64 -17.22
CA ARG A 302 -5.72 -12.68 -16.25
C ARG A 302 -4.65 -12.92 -15.20
N LEU A 303 -3.38 -12.93 -15.59
CA LEU A 303 -2.25 -13.09 -14.68
C LEU A 303 -2.01 -11.87 -13.79
N ASN A 304 -2.17 -10.66 -14.34
CA ASN A 304 -2.04 -9.39 -13.61
C ASN A 304 -3.08 -9.31 -12.48
N LYS A 305 -4.26 -9.93 -12.64
CA LYS A 305 -5.26 -10.06 -11.57
C LYS A 305 -4.79 -10.92 -10.39
N THR A 306 -3.80 -11.79 -10.59
CA THR A 306 -3.26 -12.72 -9.59
C THR A 306 -1.81 -12.42 -9.18
N SER A 307 -1.07 -11.64 -9.97
CA SER A 307 0.34 -11.32 -9.81
C SER A 307 0.69 -10.02 -10.57
N PRO A 308 0.39 -8.82 -10.03
CA PRO A 308 0.47 -7.54 -10.73
C PRO A 308 1.86 -6.91 -10.78
N GLU A 309 2.88 -7.76 -10.87
CA GLU A 309 4.28 -7.33 -10.97
C GLU A 309 4.79 -7.37 -12.42
N ILE A 310 3.93 -7.35 -13.45
CA ILE A 310 4.37 -7.41 -14.85
C ILE A 310 4.55 -6.00 -15.40
N GLN A 311 5.79 -5.65 -15.77
CA GLN A 311 6.13 -4.36 -16.37
C GLN A 311 5.90 -4.35 -17.88
N GLU A 312 6.34 -5.41 -18.58
CA GLU A 312 6.15 -5.57 -20.01
C GLU A 312 6.28 -7.05 -20.41
N ALA A 313 5.80 -7.38 -21.61
CA ALA A 313 5.98 -8.69 -22.22
C ALA A 313 6.58 -8.56 -23.62
N ARG A 314 7.58 -9.39 -23.93
CA ARG A 314 8.18 -9.47 -25.27
C ARG A 314 7.98 -10.86 -25.83
N ILE A 315 7.48 -10.94 -27.05
CA ILE A 315 7.25 -12.19 -27.79
C ILE A 315 8.14 -12.15 -29.03
N SER A 316 9.11 -13.04 -29.10
CA SER A 316 9.93 -13.25 -30.30
C SER A 316 9.46 -14.50 -31.01
N ILE A 317 9.14 -14.37 -32.30
CA ILE A 317 8.74 -15.46 -33.19
C ILE A 317 9.85 -15.64 -34.22
N LYS A 318 10.38 -16.86 -34.33
CA LYS A 318 11.39 -17.23 -35.33
C LYS A 318 10.90 -18.40 -36.18
N ARG A 319 11.11 -18.33 -37.49
CA ARG A 319 10.89 -19.46 -38.42
C ARG A 319 12.20 -20.25 -38.54
N GLN A 320 12.19 -21.55 -38.23
CA GLN A 320 13.41 -22.36 -38.24
C GLN A 320 13.51 -23.34 -39.42
N ARG A 321 12.43 -24.06 -39.75
CA ARG A 321 12.43 -25.15 -40.74
C ARG A 321 11.14 -25.19 -41.54
N VAL A 322 11.26 -25.53 -42.81
CA VAL A 322 10.12 -25.73 -43.73
C VAL A 322 10.08 -27.19 -44.13
N ARG A 323 8.94 -27.86 -43.95
CA ARG A 323 8.68 -29.21 -44.49
C ARG A 323 7.37 -29.18 -45.27
N GLY A 324 7.47 -29.06 -46.59
CA GLY A 324 6.31 -28.81 -47.45
C GLY A 324 5.65 -27.48 -47.11
N THR A 325 4.33 -27.46 -46.91
CA THR A 325 3.57 -26.25 -46.54
C THR A 325 3.62 -25.90 -45.05
N LYS A 326 4.22 -26.76 -44.20
CA LYS A 326 4.28 -26.54 -42.74
C LYS A 326 5.60 -25.90 -42.33
N GLN A 327 5.49 -24.87 -41.50
CA GLN A 327 6.61 -24.10 -40.96
C GLN A 327 6.75 -24.39 -39.47
N LEU A 328 7.97 -24.67 -39.02
CA LEU A 328 8.27 -24.78 -37.60
C LEU A 328 8.50 -23.38 -37.01
N TYR A 329 7.65 -23.00 -36.07
CA TYR A 329 7.75 -21.75 -35.32
C TYR A 329 8.43 -21.99 -33.98
N GLN A 330 9.46 -21.21 -33.69
CA GLN A 330 10.06 -21.11 -32.36
C GLN A 330 9.61 -19.79 -31.74
N ILE A 331 8.88 -19.87 -30.62
CA ILE A 331 8.41 -18.70 -29.87
C ILE A 331 9.17 -18.61 -28.55
N THR A 332 9.68 -17.41 -28.27
CA THR A 332 10.21 -17.05 -26.95
C THR A 332 9.38 -15.92 -26.37
N ALA A 333 8.76 -16.16 -25.21
CA ALA A 333 8.06 -15.13 -24.44
C ALA A 333 8.90 -14.74 -23.21
N LEU A 334 9.18 -13.45 -23.09
CA LEU A 334 9.83 -12.84 -21.93
C LEU A 334 8.79 -12.03 -21.16
N ILE A 335 8.57 -12.39 -19.90
CA ILE A 335 7.74 -11.63 -18.97
C ILE A 335 8.67 -10.88 -18.02
N ILE A 336 8.69 -9.56 -18.14
CA ILE A 336 9.57 -8.69 -17.38
C ILE A 336 8.82 -8.19 -16.14
N THR A 337 9.43 -8.38 -14.99
CA THR A 337 8.93 -7.95 -13.68
C THR A 337 9.98 -7.10 -12.97
N PRO A 338 9.63 -6.28 -11.96
CA PRO A 338 10.59 -5.43 -11.25
C PRO A 338 11.80 -6.17 -10.67
N HIS A 339 11.68 -7.47 -10.43
CA HIS A 339 12.71 -8.26 -9.74
C HIS A 339 13.42 -9.28 -10.65
N LYS A 340 12.83 -9.64 -11.80
CA LYS A 340 13.38 -10.66 -12.70
C LYS A 340 12.68 -10.71 -14.05
N THR A 341 13.36 -11.31 -15.02
CA THR A 341 12.79 -11.69 -16.32
C THR A 341 12.52 -13.19 -16.34
N LEU A 342 11.28 -13.56 -16.67
CA LEU A 342 10.88 -14.95 -16.86
C LEU A 342 10.88 -15.27 -18.35
N SER A 343 11.61 -16.31 -18.75
CA SER A 343 11.71 -16.74 -20.14
C SER A 343 10.98 -18.06 -20.35
N PHE A 344 10.11 -18.09 -21.37
CA PHE A 344 9.39 -19.28 -21.82
C PHE A 344 9.70 -19.52 -23.28
N LYS A 345 9.92 -20.78 -23.66
CA LYS A 345 10.19 -21.20 -25.04
C LYS A 345 9.26 -22.33 -25.47
N GLU A 346 8.85 -22.28 -26.73
CA GLU A 346 7.99 -23.27 -27.38
C GLU A 346 8.39 -23.45 -28.85
N GLU A 347 8.28 -24.68 -29.37
CA GLU A 347 8.48 -25.02 -30.78
C GLU A 347 7.30 -25.83 -31.29
N GLU A 348 6.62 -25.38 -32.34
CA GLU A 348 5.41 -26.04 -32.86
C GLU A 348 5.17 -25.67 -34.34
N TRP A 349 4.54 -26.58 -35.09
CA TRP A 349 4.31 -26.44 -36.55
C TRP A 349 3.15 -25.52 -36.90
N ASN A 350 2.41 -25.04 -35.90
CA ASN A 350 1.28 -24.15 -36.04
C ASN A 350 1.44 -22.96 -35.08
N LEU A 351 1.41 -21.75 -35.64
CA LEU A 351 1.62 -20.52 -34.88
C LEU A 351 0.58 -20.33 -33.76
N SER A 352 -0.71 -20.53 -34.06
CA SER A 352 -1.78 -20.41 -33.04
C SER A 352 -1.60 -21.41 -31.90
N LYS A 353 -1.23 -22.66 -32.21
CA LYS A 353 -0.99 -23.69 -31.19
C LYS A 353 0.25 -23.41 -30.35
N SER A 354 1.32 -22.89 -30.97
CA SER A 354 2.53 -22.46 -30.26
C SER A 354 2.24 -21.34 -29.24
N ILE A 355 1.36 -20.40 -29.59
CA ILE A 355 0.89 -19.33 -28.71
C ILE A 355 0.02 -19.87 -27.57
N GLU A 356 -0.84 -20.84 -27.83
CA GLU A 356 -1.64 -21.48 -26.78
C GLU A 356 -0.76 -22.25 -25.78
N ASN A 357 0.19 -23.03 -26.28
CA ASN A 357 1.14 -23.78 -25.46
C ASN A 357 1.98 -22.85 -24.56
N ILE A 358 2.49 -21.74 -25.13
CA ILE A 358 3.29 -20.81 -24.34
C ILE A 358 2.44 -20.08 -23.29
N ASN A 359 1.19 -19.71 -23.61
CA ASN A 359 0.25 -19.15 -22.65
C ASN A 359 -0.02 -20.14 -21.50
N GLN A 360 -0.20 -21.42 -21.80
CA GLN A 360 -0.34 -22.44 -20.76
C GLN A 360 0.91 -22.59 -19.90
N LYS A 361 2.11 -22.54 -20.49
CA LYS A 361 3.38 -22.58 -19.74
C LYS A 361 3.51 -21.41 -18.77
N ILE A 362 3.18 -20.19 -19.23
CA ILE A 362 3.15 -18.98 -18.40
C ILE A 362 2.15 -19.16 -17.25
N LEU A 363 0.90 -19.55 -17.56
CA LEU A 363 -0.14 -19.78 -16.56
C LEU A 363 0.24 -20.84 -15.53
N LYS A 364 0.79 -21.99 -15.95
CA LYS A 364 1.19 -23.08 -15.04
C LYS A 364 2.35 -22.68 -14.12
N SER A 365 3.31 -21.93 -14.64
CA SER A 365 4.47 -21.44 -13.86
C SER A 365 4.05 -20.42 -12.81
N LEU A 366 3.15 -19.50 -13.17
CA LEU A 366 2.72 -18.42 -12.30
C LEU A 366 1.58 -18.83 -11.34
N SER A 367 0.68 -19.73 -11.72
CA SER A 367 -0.44 -20.19 -10.88
C SER A 367 -0.06 -21.15 -9.74
N LYS A 368 1.03 -21.92 -9.88
CA LYS A 368 1.47 -22.87 -8.82
C LYS A 368 1.93 -22.18 -7.53
N LYS A 369 2.24 -20.89 -7.57
CA LYS A 369 2.62 -20.13 -6.36
C LYS A 369 1.44 -19.71 -5.48
N ASP A 370 0.20 -19.74 -5.98
CA ASP A 370 -0.97 -19.16 -5.29
C ASP A 370 -1.93 -20.15 -4.62
N LYS A 371 -1.83 -21.46 -4.91
CA LYS A 371 -2.72 -22.47 -4.28
C LYS A 371 -2.59 -22.58 -2.75
N LYS A 372 -1.60 -21.92 -2.13
CA LYS A 372 -1.45 -21.83 -0.66
C LYS A 372 -2.21 -20.66 0.00
N ARG A 373 -2.97 -19.82 -0.73
CA ARG A 373 -3.66 -18.66 -0.14
C ARG A 373 -5.13 -18.60 -0.54
N SER A 374 -6.00 -18.64 0.46
CA SER A 374 -7.47 -18.78 0.47
C SER A 374 -8.29 -17.59 -0.08
N LYS A 375 -9.61 -17.84 -0.22
CA LYS A 375 -10.82 -16.99 -0.37
C LYS A 375 -10.66 -15.45 -0.43
N ILE A 376 -11.45 -14.84 -1.32
CA ILE A 376 -11.19 -13.55 -2.01
C ILE A 376 -11.76 -12.34 -1.24
N SER A 377 -10.90 -11.37 -0.92
CA SER A 377 -11.19 -9.96 -0.56
C SER A 377 -10.71 -9.07 -1.71
N ILE A 378 -11.30 -7.88 -1.92
CA ILE A 378 -10.93 -6.92 -2.99
C ILE A 378 -9.42 -6.65 -3.03
N ARG A 379 -8.77 -6.66 -1.87
CA ARG A 379 -7.32 -6.46 -1.75
C ARG A 379 -6.48 -7.55 -2.43
N LYS A 380 -7.04 -8.73 -2.68
CA LYS A 380 -6.33 -9.82 -3.37
C LYS A 380 -6.30 -9.66 -4.89
N ILE A 381 -7.10 -8.73 -5.43
CA ILE A 381 -7.20 -8.43 -6.86
C ILE A 381 -6.45 -7.12 -7.20
N LEU A 382 -6.01 -6.36 -6.18
CA LEU A 382 -5.28 -5.09 -6.27
C LEU A 382 -3.78 -5.24 -5.93
N ARG A 383 -3.27 -6.47 -5.84
CA ARG A 383 -1.95 -6.76 -5.30
C ARG A 383 -1.21 -7.85 -6.00
#